data_AF-A0A6B3H466-F1
#
_entry.id   AF-A0A6B3H466-F1
#
_cell.length_a   1.000
_cell.length_b   1.000
_cell.length_c   1.000
_cell.angle_alpha   90.00
_cell.angle_beta   90.00
_cell.angle_gamma   90.00
#
_symmetry.space_group_name_H-M   'P 1'
#
loop_
_entity.id
_entity.type
_entity.pdbx_description
1 polymer ?
#
loop_
_entity_poly.entity_id
_entity_poly.type
_entity_poly.pdbx_seq_one_letter_code
_entity_poly.pdbx_strand_id
1 'polypeptide(L)'
;AIAVGDGSIRVLDPSSKRADTGAEPKDLSEGSTVRYGVELHPGLPDGTYTVAWQAVSADSHPISGAFTFSIGAPSETTVALPSEEVGGGPVGVVYGIARYAA
;
A
#
# COMPACT_ATOMS: atom_id res chain seq x y z
N ALA A 1 -10.21 -15.22 10.88
CA ALA A 1 -11.01 -14.73 9.74
C ALA A 1 -10.92 -13.21 9.68
N ILE A 2 -10.96 -12.62 8.50
CA ILE A 2 -11.05 -11.18 8.28
C ILE A 2 -12.14 -10.92 7.23
N ALA A 3 -12.73 -9.73 7.26
CA ALA A 3 -13.62 -9.25 6.22
C ALA A 3 -12.91 -8.20 5.35
N VAL A 4 -13.08 -8.34 4.03
CA VAL A 4 -12.58 -7.47 2.97
C VAL A 4 -13.79 -7.17 2.07
N GLY A 5 -13.94 -5.94 1.61
CA GLY A 5 -15.12 -5.50 0.86
C GLY A 5 -14.75 -4.62 -0.32
N ASP A 6 -15.76 -4.09 -1.01
CA ASP A 6 -15.55 -3.28 -2.21
C ASP A 6 -14.64 -2.08 -1.97
N GLY A 7 -13.64 -1.93 -2.83
CA GLY A 7 -12.69 -0.83 -2.78
C GLY A 7 -11.75 -0.84 -1.57
N SER A 8 -11.76 -1.92 -0.77
CA SER A 8 -10.87 -2.09 0.39
C SER A 8 -9.45 -2.50 -0.01
N ILE A 9 -9.21 -2.81 -1.29
CA ILE A 9 -7.89 -2.90 -1.89
C ILE A 9 -7.89 -1.99 -3.12
N ARG A 10 -6.84 -1.17 -3.25
CA ARG A 10 -6.65 -0.25 -4.37
C ARG A 10 -5.20 -0.31 -4.82
N VAL A 11 -4.99 -0.35 -6.13
CA VAL A 11 -3.65 -0.25 -6.72
C VAL A 11 -3.56 1.05 -7.47
N LEU A 12 -2.56 1.86 -7.13
CA LEU A 12 -2.27 3.15 -7.75
C LEU A 12 -1.00 3.04 -8.58
N ASP A 13 -1.03 3.62 -9.76
CA ASP A 13 0.12 3.79 -10.65
C ASP A 13 1.08 4.89 -10.13
N PRO A 14 2.26 5.07 -10.76
CA PRO A 14 3.21 6.11 -10.37
C PRO A 14 2.64 7.54 -10.44
N SER A 15 1.62 7.76 -11.27
CA SER A 15 0.90 9.03 -11.39
C SER A 15 -0.27 9.16 -10.41
N SER A 16 -0.36 8.26 -9.43
CA SER A 16 -1.45 8.16 -8.44
C SER A 16 -2.84 7.90 -9.04
N LYS A 17 -2.91 7.40 -10.28
CA LYS A 17 -4.16 6.96 -10.91
C LYS A 17 -4.42 5.50 -10.58
N ARG A 18 -5.69 5.10 -10.62
CA ARG A 18 -6.09 3.73 -10.34
C ARG A 18 -5.60 2.79 -11.45
N ALA A 19 -4.80 1.80 -11.06
CA ALA A 19 -4.23 0.77 -11.92
C ALA A 19 -5.05 -0.53 -11.90
N ASP A 20 -5.88 -0.71 -10.87
CA ASP A 20 -6.80 -1.85 -10.77
C ASP A 20 -8.20 -1.55 -11.34
N THR A 21 -8.87 -2.61 -11.79
CA THR A 21 -10.16 -2.53 -12.49
C THR A 21 -11.31 -2.04 -11.61
N GLY A 22 -11.14 -2.09 -10.28
CA GLY A 22 -12.20 -1.75 -9.32
C GLY A 22 -13.26 -2.81 -9.15
N ALA A 23 -13.04 -3.99 -9.73
CA ALA A 23 -13.81 -5.17 -9.38
C ALA A 23 -13.62 -5.53 -7.91
N GLU A 24 -14.62 -6.19 -7.34
CA GLU A 24 -14.56 -6.74 -5.98
C GLU A 24 -13.34 -7.67 -5.85
N PRO A 25 -12.56 -7.58 -4.75
CA PRO A 25 -11.45 -8.49 -4.51
C PRO A 25 -11.90 -9.96 -4.53
N LYS A 26 -11.25 -10.77 -5.35
CA LYS A 26 -11.54 -12.19 -5.44
C LYS A 26 -10.96 -12.91 -4.23
N ASP A 27 -11.78 -13.65 -3.49
CA ASP A 27 -11.31 -14.54 -2.43
C ASP A 27 -10.54 -15.72 -3.03
N LEU A 28 -9.27 -15.83 -2.65
CA LEU A 28 -8.31 -16.87 -3.05
C LEU A 28 -7.79 -17.65 -1.82
N SER A 29 -8.53 -17.58 -0.71
CA SER A 29 -8.16 -18.21 0.55
C SER A 29 -8.17 -19.73 0.43
N GLU A 30 -7.17 -20.37 1.04
CA GLU A 30 -7.05 -21.83 1.09
C GLU A 30 -6.68 -22.26 2.51
N GLY A 31 -7.47 -23.16 3.09
CA GLY A 31 -7.29 -23.60 4.48
C GLY A 31 -7.33 -22.43 5.46
N SER A 32 -6.25 -22.23 6.22
CA SER A 32 -6.11 -21.14 7.18
C SER A 32 -5.47 -19.88 6.61
N THR A 33 -5.01 -19.91 5.35
CA THR A 33 -4.36 -18.78 4.70
C THR A 33 -5.41 -17.91 4.01
N VAL A 34 -5.49 -16.65 4.43
CA VAL A 34 -6.36 -15.65 3.79
C VAL A 34 -5.62 -14.98 2.64
N ARG A 35 -6.19 -14.99 1.44
CA ARG A 35 -5.64 -14.31 0.25
C ARG A 35 -6.76 -13.66 -0.54
N TYR A 36 -6.51 -12.45 -1.01
CA TYR A 36 -7.39 -11.75 -1.92
C TYR A 36 -6.62 -11.32 -3.17
N GLY A 37 -7.24 -11.50 -4.32
CA GLY A 37 -6.73 -11.08 -5.62
C GLY A 37 -7.48 -9.87 -6.14
N VAL A 38 -6.75 -8.92 -6.74
CA VAL A 38 -7.32 -7.78 -7.43
C VAL A 38 -6.81 -7.77 -8.86
N GLU A 39 -7.70 -7.53 -9.81
CA GLU A 39 -7.37 -7.47 -11.23
C GLU A 39 -6.79 -6.11 -11.61
N LEU A 40 -5.68 -6.14 -12.34
CA LEU A 40 -5.04 -4.94 -12.89
C LEU A 40 -5.48 -4.71 -14.33
N HIS A 41 -5.48 -3.45 -14.76
CA HIS A 41 -5.64 -3.14 -16.17
C HIS A 41 -4.50 -3.78 -17.01
N PRO A 42 -4.77 -4.21 -18.24
CA PRO A 42 -3.71 -4.66 -19.14
C PRO A 42 -2.86 -3.47 -19.61
N GLY A 43 -1.60 -3.73 -19.98
CA GLY A 43 -0.72 -2.71 -20.57
C GLY A 43 -0.27 -1.62 -19.58
N LEU A 44 -0.19 -1.95 -18.30
CA LEU A 44 0.34 -1.05 -17.28
C LEU A 44 1.78 -0.63 -17.63
N PRO A 45 2.12 0.67 -17.52
CA PRO A 45 3.48 1.14 -17.76
C PRO A 45 4.46 0.64 -16.71
N ASP A 46 5.74 0.67 -17.03
CA ASP A 46 6.79 0.48 -16.04
C ASP A 46 6.73 1.55 -14.95
N GLY A 47 7.05 1.17 -13.73
CA GLY A 47 7.10 2.08 -12.60
C GLY A 47 6.76 1.45 -11.25
N THR A 48 6.74 2.28 -10.22
CA THR A 48 6.38 1.92 -8.84
C THR A 48 4.88 2.12 -8.60
N TYR A 49 4.23 1.04 -8.21
CA TYR A 49 2.82 0.99 -7.88
C TYR A 49 2.64 0.95 -6.36
N THR A 50 1.57 1.55 -5.87
CA THR A 50 1.20 1.53 -4.46
C THR A 50 -0.06 0.72 -4.27
N VAL A 51 -0.01 -0.29 -3.41
CA VAL A 51 -1.17 -1.06 -2.95
C VAL A 51 -1.59 -0.47 -1.61
N ALA A 52 -2.81 0.06 -1.55
CA ALA A 52 -3.45 0.47 -0.29
C ALA A 52 -4.54 -0.53 0.04
N TRP A 53 -4.61 -0.98 1.29
CA TRP A 53 -5.61 -1.96 1.72
C TRP A 53 -6.18 -1.65 3.10
N GLN A 54 -7.40 -2.13 3.32
CA GLN A 54 -8.12 -2.11 4.58
C GLN A 54 -8.90 -3.42 4.75
N ALA A 55 -8.96 -3.91 5.97
CA ALA A 55 -9.75 -5.08 6.36
C ALA A 55 -10.32 -4.87 7.77
N VAL A 56 -11.34 -5.65 8.13
CA VAL A 56 -11.86 -5.72 9.50
C VAL A 56 -11.53 -7.10 10.06
N SER A 57 -10.85 -7.15 11.20
CA SER A 57 -10.55 -8.41 11.88
C SER A 57 -11.79 -8.99 12.57
N ALA A 58 -11.73 -10.28 12.92
CA ALA A 58 -12.85 -10.96 13.59
C ALA A 58 -13.24 -10.37 14.96
N ASP A 59 -12.36 -9.58 15.57
CA ASP A 59 -12.61 -8.85 16.81
C ASP A 59 -13.19 -7.44 16.58
N SER A 60 -13.60 -7.13 15.35
CA SER A 60 -14.20 -5.86 14.91
C SER A 60 -13.25 -4.67 14.83
N HIS A 61 -11.94 -4.85 14.95
CA HIS A 61 -10.99 -3.75 14.74
C HIS A 61 -10.70 -3.53 13.24
N PRO A 62 -10.74 -2.28 12.75
CA PRO A 62 -10.26 -1.97 11.41
C PRO A 62 -8.73 -2.02 11.39
N ILE A 63 -8.18 -2.72 10.42
CA ILE A 63 -6.74 -2.75 10.11
C ILE A 63 -6.52 -2.23 8.70
N SER A 64 -5.42 -1.54 8.46
CA SER A 64 -5.08 -1.00 7.15
C SER A 64 -3.58 -0.92 6.97
N GLY A 65 -3.14 -0.83 5.72
CA GLY A 65 -1.74 -0.68 5.39
C GLY A 65 -1.54 -0.32 3.93
N ALA A 66 -0.29 -0.06 3.59
CA ALA A 66 0.12 0.13 2.21
C ALA A 66 1.51 -0.47 1.99
N PHE A 67 1.76 -0.93 0.78
CA PHE A 67 3.08 -1.35 0.33
C PHE A 67 3.26 -1.00 -1.15
N THR A 68 4.49 -1.05 -1.63
CA THR A 68 4.81 -0.78 -3.02
C THR A 68 5.39 -2.00 -3.71
N PHE A 69 5.20 -2.08 -5.02
CA PHE A 69 5.88 -3.00 -5.92
C PHE A 69 6.22 -2.25 -7.21
N SER A 70 7.06 -2.83 -8.07
CA SER A 70 7.38 -2.22 -9.36
C SER A 70 7.14 -3.19 -10.50
N ILE A 71 6.67 -2.66 -11.63
CA ILE A 71 6.63 -3.34 -12.92
C ILE A 71 7.80 -2.80 -13.74
N GLY A 72 8.64 -3.67 -14.30
CA GLY A 72 9.84 -3.25 -15.03
C GLY A 72 10.82 -2.47 -14.15
N ALA A 73 11.09 -1.21 -14.50
CA ALA A 73 11.94 -0.32 -13.73
C ALA A 73 11.16 0.44 -12.63
N PRO A 74 11.72 0.60 -11.40
CA PRO A 74 11.13 1.47 -10.39
C PRO A 74 11.02 2.93 -10.88
N SER A 75 9.97 3.64 -10.46
CA SER A 75 9.82 5.06 -10.78
C SER A 75 10.86 5.90 -10.06
N GLU A 76 11.41 6.90 -10.76
CA GLU A 76 12.27 7.91 -10.14
C GLU A 76 11.47 8.66 -9.07
N THR A 77 11.83 8.43 -7.81
CA THR A 77 11.20 9.09 -6.67
C THR A 77 12.19 10.12 -6.13
N THR A 78 12.05 11.37 -6.56
CA THR A 78 12.82 12.48 -5.96
C THR A 78 12.09 12.94 -4.70
N VAL A 79 12.42 12.32 -3.57
CA VAL A 79 12.10 12.93 -2.28
C VAL A 79 13.14 14.02 -2.04
N ALA A 80 12.78 15.27 -2.26
CA ALA A 80 13.53 16.38 -1.72
C ALA A 80 13.40 16.30 -0.20
N LEU A 81 14.36 15.66 0.47
CA LEU A 81 14.48 15.80 1.91
C LEU A 81 14.75 17.28 2.15
N PRO A 82 13.91 18.01 2.92
CA PRO A 82 14.30 19.33 3.36
C PRO A 82 15.64 19.17 4.07
N SER A 83 16.68 19.83 3.53
CA SER A 83 17.93 20.03 4.23
C SER A 83 17.66 21.05 5.33
N GLU A 84 16.91 20.65 6.34
CA GLU A 84 16.75 21.45 7.55
C GLU A 84 17.87 21.01 8.49
N GLU A 85 18.73 21.98 8.81
CA GLU A 85 19.77 21.85 9.82
C GLU A 85 19.20 21.17 11.07
N VAL A 86 20.00 20.26 11.63
CA VAL A 86 19.74 19.65 12.94
C VAL A 86 19.59 20.78 13.96
N GLY A 87 18.33 21.12 14.28
CA GLY A 87 17.99 22.31 15.05
C GLY A 87 16.61 22.23 15.69
N GLY A 88 16.45 21.32 16.65
CA GLY A 88 15.52 21.47 17.78
C GLY A 88 14.04 21.76 17.48
N GLY A 89 13.28 20.75 17.06
CA GLY A 89 11.82 20.81 17.04
C GLY A 89 11.18 19.41 17.09
N PRO A 90 9.98 19.24 17.70
CA PRO A 90 9.40 17.93 18.01
C PRO A 90 9.01 17.08 16.79
N VAL A 91 9.15 17.62 15.57
CA VAL A 91 8.85 16.92 14.32
C VAL A 91 9.96 15.91 13.94
N GLY A 92 11.19 16.08 14.46
CA GLY A 92 12.33 15.18 14.19
C GLY A 92 12.25 13.80 14.86
N VAL A 93 11.27 13.55 15.74
CA VAL A 93 11.13 12.28 16.47
C VAL A 93 10.26 11.26 15.73
N VAL A 94 9.32 11.71 14.87
CA VAL A 94 8.34 10.80 14.24
C VAL A 94 8.96 9.95 13.13
N TYR A 95 10.04 10.42 12.49
CA TYR A 95 10.74 9.61 11.47
C TYR A 95 11.69 8.54 12.05
N GLY A 96 11.95 8.59 13.37
CA GLY A 96 12.89 7.69 14.04
C GLY A 96 12.29 6.35 14.53
N ILE A 97 10.97 6.21 14.57
CA ILE A 97 10.30 5.03 15.14
C ILE A 97 9.75 4.04 14.10
N ALA A 98 9.68 4.41 12.82
CA ALA A 98 9.13 3.54 11.78
C ALA A 98 10.14 2.52 11.21
N ARG A 99 11.43 2.59 11.60
CA ARG A 99 12.49 1.75 11.01
C ARG A 99 13.19 0.77 11.95
N TYR A 100 12.68 0.55 13.17
CA TYR A 100 13.17 -0.47 14.11
C TYR A 100 12.06 -1.05 15.00
N ALA A 101 11.00 -1.54 14.37
CA ALA A 101 10.08 -2.48 15.00
C ALA A 101 9.81 -3.64 14.03
N ALA A 102 10.87 -4.41 13.79
CA ALA A 102 10.82 -5.83 13.44
C ALA A 102 12.05 -6.49 14.08
#